data_AF-A0A817CW61-F1
#
_entry.id   AF-A0A817CW61-F1
#
_cell.length_a   1.000
_cell.length_b   1.000
_cell.length_c   1.000
_cell.angle_alpha   90.00
_cell.angle_beta   90.00
_cell.angle_gamma   90.00
#
_symmetry.space_group_name_H-M   'P 1'
#
loop_
_entity.id
_entity.type
_entity.pdbx_description
1 polymer ?
#
loop_
_entity_poly.entity_id
_entity_poly.type
_entity_poly.pdbx_seq_one_letter_code
_entity_poly.pdbx_strand_id
1 'polypeptide(L)'
;MLNTDTCYDDRCLGTNAMTLHWTRHRSAESSDDEISVELAVLRQHWKQILQIFQKPLIDQDDISCVLSHFQHAVTLLTDEVASQDRPGPILLYFVGEAILDTFFVWSLSCPEYASELKYHQLRCFEFLLSRSQHELLFHKQIFKPLLNLLRSCESSLSLDLIEKHMIVVLNQVCVSITKSPELLEFCFDISAEHGPSRFVIFSLLIPFVHRDGLAGQQARDALLLIMQLSNRNEHIARHIVENTNFCPILATGLSALYSDLPHRLSTNNDECFILTKKEWSESPALAQFMNSLQFSNDVIQIAHPTIGHHLLQYIYHGFLVPVLGPSIHQVC
;
A
#
# COMPACT_ATOMS: atom_id res chain seq x y z
N MET A 1 52.20 23.59 19.76
CA MET A 1 52.58 24.89 19.17
C MET A 1 52.76 24.68 17.67
N LEU A 2 52.16 25.58 16.90
CA LEU A 2 52.24 25.82 15.45
C LEU A 2 51.31 25.00 14.53
N ASN A 3 50.23 25.70 14.16
CA ASN A 3 49.42 25.61 12.94
C ASN A 3 50.26 25.67 11.67
N THR A 4 49.73 25.09 10.58
CA THR A 4 49.51 25.81 9.30
C THR A 4 48.35 25.20 8.52
N ASP A 5 47.49 26.09 8.04
CA ASP A 5 46.29 25.91 7.21
C ASP A 5 46.55 25.33 5.81
N THR A 6 45.48 24.78 5.20
CA THR A 6 44.95 25.18 3.86
C THR A 6 43.77 24.27 3.49
N CYS A 7 42.55 24.81 3.49
CA CYS A 7 41.80 25.23 2.29
C CYS A 7 41.09 24.06 1.57
N TYR A 8 39.85 23.77 1.95
CA TYR A 8 38.91 22.96 1.17
C TYR A 8 37.96 23.92 0.45
N ASP A 9 38.05 23.94 -0.88
CA ASP A 9 37.26 24.77 -1.77
C ASP A 9 35.97 24.03 -2.13
N ASP A 10 34.85 24.70 -1.88
CA ASP A 10 33.52 24.40 -2.38
C ASP A 10 33.49 24.55 -3.90
N ARG A 11 32.96 23.53 -4.61
CA ARG A 11 31.98 23.70 -5.71
C ARG A 11 31.66 22.39 -6.47
N CYS A 12 30.34 22.15 -6.60
CA CYS A 12 29.64 21.66 -7.81
C CYS A 12 29.85 20.17 -8.20
N LEU A 13 28.87 19.30 -8.55
CA LEU A 13 27.45 19.30 -8.92
C LEU A 13 26.97 17.82 -8.76
N GLY A 14 25.70 17.44 -8.65
CA GLY A 14 24.44 18.15 -8.75
C GLY A 14 23.31 17.21 -8.31
N THR A 15 22.46 17.71 -7.42
CA THR A 15 21.21 17.09 -6.99
C THR A 15 20.09 17.52 -7.93
N ASN A 16 19.63 16.62 -8.80
CA ASN A 16 18.28 16.71 -9.38
C ASN A 16 17.33 16.07 -8.38
N ALA A 17 16.82 16.87 -7.44
CA ALA A 17 15.67 16.52 -6.62
C ALA A 17 14.55 17.47 -7.01
N MET A 18 13.49 16.94 -7.63
CA MET A 18 12.21 17.65 -7.77
C MET A 18 11.57 17.77 -6.38
N THR A 19 12.10 18.68 -5.57
CA THR A 19 11.47 19.11 -4.33
C THR A 19 10.44 20.17 -4.72
N LEU A 20 9.15 19.83 -4.65
CA LEU A 20 8.05 20.82 -4.72
C LEU A 20 8.18 21.76 -3.51
N HIS A 21 8.96 22.82 -3.70
CA HIS A 21 9.33 23.80 -2.68
C HIS A 21 8.21 24.84 -2.51
N TRP A 22 7.11 24.48 -1.84
CA TRP A 22 6.05 25.43 -1.49
C TRP A 22 6.29 26.12 -0.14
N THR A 23 7.46 26.72 0.03
CA THR A 23 7.73 27.56 1.22
C THR A 23 8.30 28.93 0.84
N ARG A 24 7.51 29.94 1.22
CA ARG A 24 7.88 31.36 1.44
C ARG A 24 8.07 32.24 0.20
N HIS A 25 6.95 32.63 -0.40
CA HIS A 25 6.78 34.02 -0.84
C HIS A 25 5.67 34.68 -0.04
N ARG A 26 6.07 35.39 1.02
CA ARG A 26 5.27 36.44 1.65
C ARG A 26 5.61 37.72 0.90
N SER A 27 4.55 38.42 0.44
CA SER A 27 4.44 39.86 0.14
C SER A 27 3.80 40.13 -1.23
N ALA A 28 2.46 40.12 -1.24
CA ALA A 28 1.65 41.15 -1.89
C ALA A 28 0.23 41.05 -1.29
N GLU A 29 -0.14 42.06 -0.50
CA GLU A 29 -1.48 42.24 0.05
C GLU A 29 -2.49 42.53 -1.06
N SER A 30 -3.55 41.71 -1.16
CA SER A 30 -4.92 42.03 -1.59
C SER A 30 -5.61 40.67 -1.75
N SER A 31 -6.69 40.29 -1.09
CA SER A 31 -7.80 40.97 -0.44
C SER A 31 -8.25 40.09 0.73
N ASP A 32 -9.05 40.59 1.66
CA ASP A 32 -9.71 39.75 2.68
C ASP A 32 -10.28 38.48 2.04
N ASP A 33 -9.64 37.35 2.31
CA ASP A 33 -10.08 36.04 1.86
C ASP A 33 -11.45 35.80 2.48
N GLU A 34 -12.50 35.85 1.68
CA GLU A 34 -13.79 35.30 2.06
C GLU A 34 -13.54 33.80 2.33
N ILE A 35 -13.31 33.46 3.60
CA ILE A 35 -13.10 32.08 4.04
C ILE A 35 -14.31 31.32 3.50
N SER A 36 -14.06 30.38 2.58
CA SER A 36 -15.15 29.58 2.03
C SER A 36 -15.93 28.95 3.17
N VAL A 37 -17.26 28.91 3.04
CA VAL A 37 -18.15 28.39 4.08
C VAL A 37 -17.71 26.98 4.47
N GLU A 38 -17.29 26.19 3.48
CA GLU A 38 -16.76 24.85 3.63
C GLU A 38 -15.49 24.80 4.49
N LEU A 39 -14.55 25.73 4.29
CA LEU A 39 -13.34 25.81 5.13
C LEU A 39 -13.69 26.20 6.57
N ALA A 40 -14.64 27.11 6.78
CA ALA A 40 -15.11 27.46 8.11
C ALA A 40 -15.76 26.26 8.82
N VAL A 41 -16.56 25.47 8.09
CA VAL A 41 -17.18 24.22 8.59
C VAL A 41 -16.12 23.19 8.95
N LEU A 42 -15.10 22.99 8.10
CA LEU A 42 -13.98 22.10 8.40
C LEU A 42 -13.24 22.51 9.68
N ARG A 43 -12.90 23.79 9.82
CA ARG A 43 -12.26 24.33 11.03
C ARG A 43 -13.09 24.06 12.27
N GLN A 44 -14.41 24.18 12.17
CA GLN A 44 -15.31 23.89 13.28
C GLN A 44 -15.30 22.41 13.64
N HIS A 45 -15.41 21.50 12.67
CA HIS A 45 -15.31 20.06 12.91
C HIS A 45 -13.97 19.69 13.55
N TRP A 46 -12.87 20.23 13.04
CA TRP A 46 -11.53 19.97 13.57
C TRP A 46 -11.38 20.48 15.01
N LYS A 47 -11.91 21.68 15.31
CA LYS A 47 -11.93 22.23 16.66
C LYS A 47 -12.68 21.33 17.65
N GLN A 48 -13.82 20.75 17.25
CA GLN A 48 -14.58 19.82 18.10
C GLN A 48 -13.76 18.54 18.39
N ILE A 49 -13.09 17.99 17.38
CA ILE A 49 -12.21 16.82 17.53
C ILE A 49 -11.08 17.12 18.53
N LEU A 50 -10.39 18.25 18.35
CA LEU A 50 -9.28 18.65 19.24
C LEU A 50 -9.72 18.86 20.69
N GLN A 51 -10.95 19.31 20.93
CA GLN A 51 -11.50 19.43 22.29
C GLN A 51 -11.68 18.05 22.95
N ILE A 52 -12.13 17.05 22.19
CA ILE A 52 -12.25 15.67 22.69
C ILE A 52 -10.88 15.07 22.96
N PHE A 53 -9.88 15.34 22.10
CA PHE A 53 -8.52 14.81 22.27
C PHE A 53 -7.84 15.26 23.57
N GLN A 54 -8.28 16.38 24.15
CA GLN A 54 -7.75 16.91 25.40
C GLN A 54 -8.41 16.28 26.65
N LYS A 55 -9.47 15.48 26.49
CA LYS A 55 -10.12 14.85 27.62
C LYS A 55 -9.21 13.77 28.24
N PRO A 56 -9.17 13.66 29.58
CA PRO A 56 -8.34 12.67 30.26
C PRO A 56 -8.89 11.24 30.15
N LEU A 57 -10.20 11.11 29.96
CA LEU A 57 -10.91 9.84 29.79
C LEU A 57 -11.80 9.98 28.56
N ILE A 58 -11.75 8.95 27.71
CA ILE A 58 -12.50 8.86 26.46
C ILE A 58 -13.48 7.69 26.59
N ASP A 59 -14.75 7.95 26.28
CA ASP A 59 -15.80 6.94 26.22
C ASP A 59 -16.27 6.68 24.78
N GLN A 60 -17.21 5.75 24.60
CA GLN A 60 -17.70 5.37 23.27
C GLN A 60 -18.42 6.51 22.54
N ASP A 61 -19.08 7.41 23.27
CA ASP A 61 -19.78 8.56 22.68
C ASP A 61 -18.77 9.57 22.13
N ASP A 62 -17.67 9.76 22.85
CA ASP A 62 -16.54 10.56 22.40
C ASP A 62 -15.87 9.98 21.14
N ILE A 63 -15.64 8.66 21.09
CA ILE A 63 -15.15 7.98 19.88
C ILE A 63 -16.11 8.24 18.71
N SER A 64 -17.41 8.00 18.91
CA SER A 64 -18.43 8.15 17.87
C SER A 64 -18.50 9.60 17.35
N CYS A 65 -18.37 10.58 18.25
CA CYS A 65 -18.35 12.00 17.92
C CYS A 65 -17.11 12.38 17.08
N VAL A 66 -15.92 11.92 17.49
CA VAL A 66 -14.68 12.12 16.72
C VAL A 66 -14.81 11.53 15.32
N LEU A 67 -15.26 10.26 15.22
CA LEU A 67 -15.42 9.58 13.95
C LEU A 67 -16.40 10.29 13.01
N SER A 68 -17.52 10.78 13.56
CA SER A 68 -18.49 11.57 12.81
C SER A 68 -17.89 12.87 12.28
N HIS A 69 -17.29 13.70 13.14
CA HIS A 69 -16.67 14.96 12.71
C HIS A 69 -15.53 14.75 11.72
N PHE A 70 -14.75 13.70 11.91
CA PHE A 70 -13.64 13.36 11.02
C PHE A 70 -14.15 12.93 9.64
N GLN A 71 -15.22 12.14 9.59
CA GLN A 71 -15.85 11.77 8.33
C GLN A 71 -16.37 13.00 7.55
N HIS A 72 -16.96 13.98 8.24
CA HIS A 72 -17.38 15.23 7.62
C HIS A 72 -16.18 16.03 7.08
N ALA A 73 -15.09 16.12 7.84
CA ALA A 73 -13.85 16.77 7.39
C ALA A 73 -13.28 16.13 6.12
N VAL A 74 -13.27 14.79 6.06
CA VAL A 74 -12.83 14.01 4.90
C VAL A 74 -13.74 14.21 3.70
N THR A 75 -15.05 14.33 3.93
CA THR A 75 -16.04 14.59 2.87
C THR A 75 -15.81 15.95 2.24
N LEU A 76 -15.62 16.99 3.06
CA LEU A 76 -15.30 18.34 2.58
C LEU A 76 -14.02 18.38 1.73
N LEU A 77 -12.97 17.66 2.13
CA LEU A 77 -11.74 17.55 1.33
C LEU A 77 -11.96 16.80 0.01
N THR A 78 -12.85 15.83 0.00
CA THR A 78 -13.13 15.03 -1.19
C THR A 78 -13.98 15.79 -2.21
N ASP A 79 -14.88 16.64 -1.71
CA ASP A 79 -15.75 17.48 -2.54
C ASP A 79 -15.03 18.74 -3.06
N GLU A 80 -13.83 19.05 -2.53
CA GLU A 80 -13.00 20.14 -3.04
C GLU A 80 -12.54 19.87 -4.49
N VAL A 81 -12.80 20.83 -5.36
CA VAL A 81 -12.40 20.77 -6.77
C VAL A 81 -10.96 21.24 -6.90
N ALA A 82 -10.11 20.42 -7.51
CA ALA A 82 -8.73 20.77 -7.77
C ALA A 82 -8.63 21.86 -8.85
N SER A 83 -7.94 22.96 -8.55
CA SER A 83 -7.52 23.93 -9.56
C SER A 83 -6.25 23.43 -10.25
N GLN A 84 -6.07 23.76 -11.54
CA GLN A 84 -5.05 23.13 -12.39
C GLN A 84 -3.60 23.22 -11.86
N ASP A 85 -3.27 24.19 -11.00
CA ASP A 85 -1.91 24.36 -10.48
C ASP A 85 -1.83 24.72 -8.98
N ARG A 86 -2.94 24.72 -8.24
CA ARG A 86 -2.92 25.08 -6.82
C ARG A 86 -3.82 24.17 -5.98
N PRO A 87 -3.32 23.67 -4.83
CA PRO A 87 -4.15 22.98 -3.86
C PRO A 87 -5.23 23.93 -3.36
N GLY A 88 -6.45 23.40 -3.17
CA GLY A 88 -7.55 24.20 -2.66
C GLY A 88 -7.37 24.55 -1.18
N PRO A 89 -8.13 25.54 -0.67
CA PRO A 89 -8.05 25.98 0.72
C PRO A 89 -8.31 24.87 1.75
N ILE A 90 -9.18 23.91 1.46
CA ILE A 90 -9.47 22.77 2.33
C ILE A 90 -8.25 21.86 2.41
N LEU A 91 -7.68 21.44 1.27
CA LEU A 91 -6.46 20.63 1.25
C LEU A 91 -5.31 21.33 1.96
N LEU A 92 -5.10 22.63 1.72
CA LEU A 92 -4.06 23.42 2.37
C LEU A 92 -4.22 23.41 3.90
N TYR A 93 -5.44 23.61 4.39
CA TYR A 93 -5.71 23.55 5.82
C TYR A 93 -5.52 22.14 6.38
N PHE A 94 -6.02 21.13 5.69
CA PHE A 94 -5.96 19.73 6.11
C PHE A 94 -4.53 19.21 6.24
N VAL A 95 -3.66 19.57 5.28
CA VAL A 95 -2.21 19.31 5.31
C VAL A 95 -1.51 20.17 6.35
N GLY A 96 -1.85 21.46 6.43
CA GLY A 96 -1.23 22.41 7.36
C GLY A 96 -1.42 22.03 8.83
N GLU A 97 -2.60 21.54 9.19
CA GLU A 97 -2.93 21.04 10.53
C GLU A 97 -2.52 19.58 10.76
N ALA A 98 -1.95 18.91 9.76
CA ALA A 98 -1.59 17.50 9.80
C ALA A 98 -2.72 16.62 10.37
N ILE A 99 -3.95 16.82 9.87
CA ILE A 99 -5.17 16.24 10.45
C ILE A 99 -5.11 14.71 10.55
N LEU A 100 -4.63 14.03 9.50
CA LEU A 100 -4.51 12.56 9.48
C LEU A 100 -3.46 12.05 10.46
N ASP A 101 -2.32 12.72 10.57
CA ASP A 101 -1.25 12.33 11.49
C ASP A 101 -1.66 12.53 12.94
N THR A 102 -2.29 13.68 13.23
CA THR A 102 -2.82 13.99 14.56
C THR A 102 -3.90 12.98 14.97
N PHE A 103 -4.83 12.63 14.07
CA PHE A 103 -5.83 11.60 14.35
C PHE A 103 -5.20 10.22 14.56
N PHE A 104 -4.24 9.83 13.73
CA PHE A 104 -3.53 8.56 13.89
C PHE A 104 -2.82 8.47 15.23
N VAL A 105 -2.04 9.49 15.62
CA VAL A 105 -1.33 9.53 16.91
C VAL A 105 -2.30 9.47 18.09
N TRP A 106 -3.40 10.23 18.04
CA TRP A 106 -4.42 10.16 19.08
C TRP A 106 -5.04 8.76 19.16
N SER A 107 -5.31 8.10 18.02
CA SER A 107 -5.90 6.76 18.01
C SER A 107 -5.04 5.70 18.72
N LEU A 108 -3.71 5.86 18.72
CA LEU A 108 -2.79 5.00 19.46
C LEU A 108 -2.92 5.15 20.98
N SER A 109 -3.42 6.31 21.44
CA SER A 109 -3.66 6.58 22.86
C SER A 109 -4.97 5.97 23.36
N CYS A 110 -5.77 5.36 22.48
CA CYS A 110 -7.07 4.74 22.77
C CYS A 110 -7.04 3.23 22.46
N PRO A 111 -6.26 2.41 23.20
CA PRO A 111 -6.05 1.00 22.87
C PRO A 111 -7.32 0.14 22.95
N GLU A 112 -8.28 0.49 23.80
CA GLU A 112 -9.57 -0.19 23.92
C GLU A 112 -10.37 -0.15 22.61
N TYR A 113 -10.20 0.93 21.83
CA TYR A 113 -10.90 1.18 20.57
C TYR A 113 -10.02 0.95 19.34
N ALA A 114 -8.85 0.33 19.50
CA ALA A 114 -7.83 0.26 18.45
C ALA A 114 -8.35 -0.36 17.14
N SER A 115 -9.14 -1.44 17.19
CA SER A 115 -9.67 -2.10 16.00
C SER A 115 -10.70 -1.25 15.26
N GLU A 116 -11.60 -0.58 16.00
CA GLU A 116 -12.61 0.33 15.45
C GLU A 116 -11.93 1.53 14.79
N LEU A 117 -10.99 2.17 15.49
CA LEU A 117 -10.27 3.34 14.99
C LEU A 117 -9.40 3.00 13.77
N LYS A 118 -8.75 1.83 13.72
CA LYS A 118 -8.04 1.37 12.51
C LYS A 118 -8.99 1.18 11.34
N TYR A 119 -10.12 0.51 11.56
CA TYR A 119 -11.14 0.31 10.53
C TYR A 119 -11.62 1.64 9.94
N HIS A 120 -11.98 2.61 10.78
CA HIS A 120 -12.45 3.91 10.31
C HIS A 120 -11.37 4.72 9.60
N GLN A 121 -10.12 4.65 10.05
CA GLN A 121 -9.00 5.28 9.34
C GLN A 121 -8.75 4.65 7.98
N LEU A 122 -8.82 3.33 7.85
CA LEU A 122 -8.73 2.65 6.55
C LEU A 122 -9.85 3.10 5.61
N ARG A 123 -11.10 3.13 6.11
CA ARG A 123 -12.26 3.63 5.35
C ARG A 123 -12.10 5.09 4.90
N CYS A 124 -11.51 5.93 5.74
CA CYS A 124 -11.16 7.30 5.38
C CYS A 124 -10.19 7.32 4.19
N PHE A 125 -9.08 6.56 4.26
CA PHE A 125 -8.13 6.49 3.16
C PHE A 125 -8.74 5.91 1.88
N GLU A 126 -9.60 4.90 1.99
CA GLU A 126 -10.34 4.39 0.82
C GLU A 126 -11.15 5.48 0.12
N PHE A 127 -11.81 6.32 0.90
CA PHE A 127 -12.63 7.40 0.39
C PHE A 127 -11.78 8.50 -0.25
N LEU A 128 -10.73 8.94 0.45
CA LEU A 128 -9.80 9.95 -0.03
C LEU A 128 -9.15 9.54 -1.35
N LEU A 129 -8.61 8.32 -1.42
CA LEU A 129 -7.88 7.82 -2.60
C LEU A 129 -8.80 7.51 -3.78
N SER A 130 -10.07 7.17 -3.55
CA SER A 130 -11.01 6.86 -4.63
C SER A 130 -11.71 8.07 -5.22
N ARG A 131 -11.87 9.16 -4.46
CA ARG A 131 -12.75 10.27 -4.84
C ARG A 131 -12.09 11.63 -4.92
N SER A 132 -10.97 11.86 -4.22
CA SER A 132 -10.34 13.18 -4.26
C SER A 132 -9.85 13.50 -5.67
N GLN A 133 -10.01 14.76 -6.07
CA GLN A 133 -9.51 15.28 -7.33
C GLN A 133 -8.05 15.77 -7.22
N HIS A 134 -7.51 15.82 -6.00
CA HIS A 134 -6.15 16.24 -5.73
C HIS A 134 -5.17 15.06 -5.74
N GLU A 135 -3.90 15.34 -6.05
CA GLU A 135 -2.82 14.34 -5.96
C GLU A 135 -2.35 14.15 -4.50
N LEU A 136 -3.26 13.69 -3.64
CA LEU A 136 -3.09 13.66 -2.18
C LEU A 136 -1.80 12.96 -1.71
N LEU A 137 -1.37 11.93 -2.43
CA LEU A 137 -0.23 11.10 -2.04
C LEU A 137 1.13 11.81 -2.16
N PHE A 138 1.24 12.92 -2.89
CA PHE A 138 2.46 13.75 -2.90
C PHE A 138 2.62 14.62 -1.64
N HIS A 139 1.61 14.67 -0.77
CA HIS A 139 1.71 15.37 0.51
C HIS A 139 2.22 14.44 1.60
N LYS A 140 3.39 14.76 2.18
CA LYS A 140 4.00 13.96 3.25
C LYS A 140 3.08 13.79 4.45
N GLN A 141 2.29 14.82 4.77
CA GLN A 141 1.30 14.85 5.86
C GLN A 141 0.10 13.92 5.62
N ILE A 142 -0.07 13.41 4.40
CA ILE A 142 -1.08 12.40 4.05
C ILE A 142 -0.44 11.03 3.91
N PHE A 143 0.68 10.95 3.19
CA PHE A 143 1.31 9.66 2.90
C PHE A 143 1.98 9.03 4.12
N LYS A 144 2.62 9.82 4.99
CA LYS A 144 3.25 9.28 6.22
C LYS A 144 2.23 8.64 7.18
N PRO A 145 1.10 9.28 7.56
CA PRO A 145 0.11 8.64 8.40
C PRO A 145 -0.54 7.43 7.74
N LEU A 146 -0.70 7.43 6.40
CA LEU A 146 -1.13 6.24 5.67
C LEU A 146 -0.17 5.06 5.90
N LEU A 147 1.14 5.27 5.68
CA LEU A 147 2.13 4.22 5.90
C LEU A 147 2.16 3.74 7.37
N ASN A 148 2.04 4.66 8.32
CA ASN A 148 2.01 4.31 9.74
C ASN A 148 0.77 3.49 10.10
N LEU A 149 -0.40 3.85 9.57
CA LEU A 149 -1.64 3.10 9.72
C LEU A 149 -1.47 1.68 9.17
N LEU A 150 -1.00 1.55 7.93
CA LEU A 150 -0.80 0.25 7.27
C LEU A 150 0.13 -0.67 8.07
N ARG A 151 1.25 -0.14 8.58
CA ARG A 151 2.15 -0.90 9.48
C ARG A 151 1.45 -1.30 10.78
N SER A 152 0.64 -0.42 11.35
CA SER A 152 -0.10 -0.72 12.59
C SER A 152 -1.13 -1.84 12.40
N CYS A 153 -1.61 -2.07 11.17
CA CYS A 153 -2.58 -3.11 10.84
C CYS A 153 -1.96 -4.53 10.81
N GLU A 154 -0.63 -4.67 10.69
CA GLU A 154 0.05 -5.99 10.65
C GLU A 154 -0.29 -6.87 11.87
N SER A 155 -0.45 -6.26 13.06
CA SER A 155 -0.83 -6.97 14.28
C SER A 155 -2.32 -7.32 14.36
N SER A 156 -3.13 -6.90 13.39
CA SER A 156 -4.58 -7.02 13.39
C SER A 156 -5.12 -7.73 12.14
N LEU A 157 -4.25 -8.38 11.35
CA LEU A 157 -4.64 -9.08 10.12
C LEU A 157 -5.53 -10.30 10.36
N SER A 158 -5.62 -10.80 11.59
CA SER A 158 -6.60 -11.82 11.95
C SER A 158 -8.06 -11.32 11.94
N LEU A 159 -8.27 -10.00 11.89
CA LEU A 159 -9.59 -9.38 11.81
C LEU A 159 -9.96 -9.14 10.33
N ASP A 160 -10.87 -9.95 9.81
CA ASP A 160 -11.30 -9.97 8.40
C ASP A 160 -11.66 -8.58 7.86
N LEU A 161 -12.34 -7.76 8.67
CA LEU A 161 -12.72 -6.40 8.27
C LEU A 161 -11.52 -5.48 8.07
N ILE A 162 -10.53 -5.51 8.98
CA ILE A 162 -9.32 -4.67 8.86
C ILE A 162 -8.49 -5.14 7.68
N GLU A 163 -8.30 -6.45 7.54
CA GLU A 163 -7.58 -7.04 6.41
C GLU A 163 -8.16 -6.61 5.07
N LYS A 164 -9.48 -6.78 4.90
CA LYS A 164 -10.18 -6.43 3.66
C LYS A 164 -9.96 -4.98 3.26
N HIS A 165 -10.16 -4.05 4.20
CA HIS A 165 -10.01 -2.63 3.92
C HIS A 165 -8.54 -2.22 3.72
N MET A 166 -7.60 -2.86 4.44
CA MET A 166 -6.17 -2.64 4.24
C MET A 166 -5.73 -3.02 2.82
N ILE A 167 -6.20 -4.17 2.30
CA ILE A 167 -5.85 -4.63 0.95
C ILE A 167 -6.42 -3.70 -0.12
N VAL A 168 -7.64 -3.17 0.07
CA VAL A 168 -8.23 -2.18 -0.83
C VAL A 168 -7.38 -0.91 -0.87
N VAL A 169 -6.97 -0.39 0.29
CA VAL A 169 -6.11 0.79 0.36
C VAL A 169 -4.75 0.52 -0.31
N LEU A 170 -4.10 -0.62 -0.02
CA LEU A 170 -2.84 -1.00 -0.66
C LEU A 170 -2.96 -1.06 -2.19
N ASN A 171 -4.06 -1.64 -2.70
CA ASN A 171 -4.34 -1.69 -4.13
C ASN A 171 -4.52 -0.29 -4.73
N GLN A 172 -5.30 0.60 -4.09
CA GLN A 172 -5.50 1.97 -4.56
C GLN A 172 -4.19 2.78 -4.58
N VAL A 173 -3.31 2.57 -3.61
CA VAL A 173 -1.98 3.19 -3.63
C VAL A 173 -1.15 2.66 -4.80
N CYS A 174 -1.16 1.34 -5.07
CA CYS A 174 -0.46 0.77 -6.22
C CYS A 174 -1.00 1.32 -7.55
N VAL A 175 -2.32 1.48 -7.68
CA VAL A 175 -2.95 2.14 -8.83
C VAL A 175 -2.48 3.59 -8.98
N SER A 176 -2.40 4.33 -7.86
CA SER A 176 -1.94 5.73 -7.87
C SER A 176 -0.48 5.86 -8.28
N ILE A 177 0.40 5.01 -7.75
CA ILE A 177 1.81 4.93 -8.15
C ILE A 177 1.94 4.58 -9.63
N THR A 178 1.06 3.73 -10.16
CA THR A 178 1.09 3.35 -11.59
C THR A 178 0.68 4.49 -12.51
N LYS A 179 -0.24 5.35 -12.05
CA LYS A 179 -0.67 6.54 -12.79
C LYS A 179 0.40 7.64 -12.78
N SER A 180 1.09 7.82 -11.66
CA SER A 180 2.13 8.83 -11.48
C SER A 180 3.39 8.18 -10.89
N PRO A 181 4.28 7.61 -11.73
CA PRO A 181 5.47 6.89 -11.28
C PRO A 181 6.44 7.71 -10.42
N GLU A 182 6.39 9.04 -10.50
CA GLU A 182 7.17 9.97 -9.65
C GLU A 182 6.85 9.78 -8.16
N LEU A 183 5.62 9.36 -7.85
CA LEU A 183 5.19 9.07 -6.48
C LEU A 183 6.03 7.95 -5.85
N LEU A 184 6.60 7.07 -6.65
CA LEU A 184 7.40 5.96 -6.17
C LEU A 184 8.70 6.43 -5.50
N GLU A 185 9.39 7.40 -6.09
CA GLU A 185 10.61 7.97 -5.49
C GLU A 185 10.27 8.59 -4.14
N PHE A 186 9.17 9.34 -4.09
CA PHE A 186 8.62 9.88 -2.85
C PHE A 186 8.27 8.79 -1.81
N CYS A 187 7.73 7.64 -2.26
CA CYS A 187 7.46 6.50 -1.39
C CYS A 187 8.74 5.94 -0.76
N PHE A 188 9.81 5.82 -1.54
CA PHE A 188 11.10 5.33 -1.08
C PHE A 188 11.75 6.32 -0.10
N ASP A 189 11.73 7.61 -0.41
CA ASP A 189 12.30 8.67 0.43
C ASP A 189 11.65 8.71 1.82
N ILE A 190 10.30 8.66 1.88
CA ILE A 190 9.59 8.64 3.17
C ILE A 190 9.83 7.32 3.91
N SER A 191 10.00 6.20 3.20
CA SER A 191 10.25 4.91 3.82
C SER A 191 11.66 4.77 4.39
N ALA A 192 12.63 5.51 3.86
CA ALA A 192 14.02 5.52 4.33
C ALA A 192 14.18 6.03 5.78
N GLU A 193 13.21 6.79 6.30
CA GLU A 193 13.19 7.25 7.70
C GLU A 193 13.13 6.07 8.71
N HIS A 194 12.72 4.88 8.29
CA HIS A 194 12.47 3.71 9.16
C HIS A 194 13.43 2.53 8.92
N GLY A 195 14.59 2.78 8.33
CA GLY A 195 15.60 1.76 8.00
C GLY A 195 15.86 1.64 6.50
N PRO A 196 16.65 0.65 6.04
CA PRO A 196 17.04 0.55 4.63
C PRO A 196 15.79 0.40 3.75
N SER A 197 15.41 1.49 3.09
CA SER A 197 14.45 1.64 1.98
C SER A 197 13.51 0.45 1.78
N ARG A 198 12.66 0.13 2.76
CA ARG A 198 11.66 -0.94 2.61
C ARG A 198 10.47 -0.36 1.88
N PHE A 199 10.20 -0.80 0.66
CA PHE A 199 8.95 -0.46 -0.01
C PHE A 199 7.78 -1.16 0.70
N VAL A 200 7.31 -0.57 1.81
CA VAL A 200 6.40 -1.21 2.77
C VAL A 200 5.11 -1.68 2.12
N ILE A 201 4.58 -0.91 1.19
CA ILE A 201 3.37 -1.26 0.43
C ILE A 201 3.52 -2.63 -0.24
N PHE A 202 4.67 -2.88 -0.88
CA PHE A 202 4.95 -4.16 -1.51
C PHE A 202 5.10 -5.28 -0.48
N SER A 203 5.86 -5.05 0.60
CA SER A 203 6.06 -6.06 1.65
C SER A 203 4.75 -6.50 2.32
N LEU A 204 3.81 -5.58 2.52
CA LEU A 204 2.50 -5.86 3.13
C LEU A 204 1.59 -6.73 2.24
N LEU A 205 1.82 -6.76 0.94
CA LEU A 205 1.03 -7.56 -0.01
C LEU A 205 1.54 -9.01 -0.12
N ILE A 206 2.83 -9.26 0.18
CA ILE A 206 3.47 -10.58 0.03
C ILE A 206 2.73 -11.70 0.80
N PRO A 207 2.28 -11.52 2.06
CA PRO A 207 1.59 -12.59 2.79
C PRO A 207 0.28 -13.07 2.15
N PHE A 208 -0.27 -12.33 1.20
CA PHE A 208 -1.57 -12.62 0.56
C PHE A 208 -1.46 -13.32 -0.79
N VAL A 209 -0.25 -13.46 -1.36
CA VAL A 209 -0.07 -13.92 -2.75
C VAL A 209 -0.66 -15.31 -3.01
N HIS A 210 -0.55 -16.22 -2.05
CA HIS A 210 -1.08 -17.58 -2.13
C HIS A 210 -2.45 -17.73 -1.48
N ARG A 211 -3.03 -16.67 -0.89
CA ARG A 211 -4.34 -16.76 -0.25
C ARG A 211 -5.44 -16.80 -1.31
N ASP A 212 -6.49 -17.55 -0.98
CA ASP A 212 -7.71 -17.58 -1.77
C ASP A 212 -8.63 -16.39 -1.47
N GLY A 213 -9.68 -16.30 -2.29
CA GLY A 213 -10.72 -15.28 -2.15
C GLY A 213 -10.28 -13.91 -2.63
N LEU A 214 -11.12 -12.91 -2.31
CA LEU A 214 -10.96 -11.54 -2.81
C LEU A 214 -9.68 -10.88 -2.31
N ALA A 215 -9.30 -11.13 -1.05
CA ALA A 215 -8.09 -10.59 -0.44
C ALA A 215 -6.83 -10.99 -1.24
N GLY A 216 -6.66 -12.29 -1.50
CA GLY A 216 -5.53 -12.78 -2.28
C GLY A 216 -5.57 -12.33 -3.73
N GLN A 217 -6.75 -12.28 -4.35
CA GLN A 217 -6.91 -11.77 -5.72
C GLN A 217 -6.49 -10.30 -5.82
N GLN A 218 -7.03 -9.43 -4.97
CA GLN A 218 -6.69 -8.00 -4.98
C GLN A 218 -5.22 -7.75 -4.67
N ALA A 219 -4.61 -8.56 -3.79
CA ALA A 219 -3.19 -8.46 -3.51
C ALA A 219 -2.34 -8.84 -4.73
N ARG A 220 -2.69 -9.92 -5.43
CA ARG A 220 -2.04 -10.30 -6.70
C ARG A 220 -2.20 -9.20 -7.75
N ASP A 221 -3.40 -8.67 -7.94
CA ASP A 221 -3.67 -7.57 -8.89
C ASP A 221 -2.80 -6.34 -8.55
N ALA A 222 -2.70 -5.96 -7.28
CA ALA A 222 -1.86 -4.85 -6.83
C ALA A 222 -0.37 -5.11 -7.10
N LEU A 223 0.10 -6.34 -6.84
CA LEU A 223 1.49 -6.72 -7.08
C LEU A 223 1.82 -6.73 -8.58
N LEU A 224 0.89 -7.16 -9.45
CA LEU A 224 1.09 -7.12 -10.91
C LEU A 224 1.30 -5.68 -11.41
N LEU A 225 0.63 -4.69 -10.82
CA LEU A 225 0.88 -3.28 -11.14
C LEU A 225 2.34 -2.88 -10.83
N ILE A 226 2.85 -3.24 -9.66
CA ILE A 226 4.24 -2.97 -9.26
C ILE A 226 5.23 -3.74 -10.15
N MET A 227 4.91 -4.99 -10.51
CA MET A 227 5.74 -5.79 -11.43
C MET A 227 5.83 -5.11 -12.79
N GLN A 228 4.71 -4.65 -13.34
CA GLN A 228 4.70 -3.93 -14.60
C GLN A 228 5.52 -2.63 -14.53
N LEU A 229 5.45 -1.90 -13.41
CA LEU A 229 6.28 -0.72 -13.18
C LEU A 229 7.78 -1.05 -13.12
N SER A 230 8.15 -2.17 -12.52
CA SER A 230 9.56 -2.59 -12.43
C SER A 230 10.21 -2.74 -13.80
N ASN A 231 9.44 -3.11 -14.84
CA ASN A 231 9.95 -3.23 -16.20
C ASN A 231 10.43 -1.88 -16.79
N ARG A 232 9.98 -0.76 -16.23
CA ARG A 232 10.38 0.60 -16.62
C ARG A 232 11.29 1.27 -15.60
N ASN A 233 11.53 0.63 -14.46
CA ASN A 233 12.28 1.21 -13.35
C ASN A 233 13.16 0.15 -12.68
N GLU A 234 14.45 0.17 -13.06
CA GLU A 234 15.45 -0.78 -12.58
C GLU A 234 15.63 -0.73 -11.05
N HIS A 235 15.41 0.42 -10.41
CA HIS A 235 15.50 0.54 -8.95
C HIS A 235 14.47 -0.33 -8.24
N ILE A 236 13.23 -0.40 -8.76
CA ILE A 236 12.20 -1.32 -8.23
C ILE A 236 12.65 -2.76 -8.42
N ALA A 237 13.15 -3.10 -9.61
CA ALA A 237 13.56 -4.45 -9.92
C ALA A 237 14.68 -4.93 -8.99
N ARG A 238 15.68 -4.08 -8.78
CA ARG A 238 16.78 -4.32 -7.84
C ARG A 238 16.26 -4.47 -6.42
N HIS A 239 15.38 -3.57 -5.97
CA HIS A 239 14.79 -3.64 -4.63
C HIS A 239 14.03 -4.95 -4.40
N ILE A 240 13.19 -5.38 -5.35
CA ILE A 240 12.41 -6.61 -5.24
C ILE A 240 13.34 -7.83 -5.13
N VAL A 241 14.39 -7.90 -5.95
CA VAL A 241 15.33 -9.04 -5.96
C VAL A 241 16.24 -9.05 -4.73
N GLU A 242 16.78 -7.91 -4.33
CA GLU A 242 17.84 -7.84 -3.32
C GLU A 242 17.32 -7.61 -1.90
N ASN A 243 16.13 -7.04 -1.74
CA ASN A 243 15.63 -6.60 -0.43
C ASN A 243 14.29 -7.23 -0.03
N THR A 244 13.73 -8.12 -0.85
CA THR A 244 12.47 -8.81 -0.53
C THR A 244 12.61 -10.32 -0.69
N ASN A 245 11.77 -11.08 0.04
CA ASN A 245 11.67 -12.53 -0.11
C ASN A 245 10.61 -12.95 -1.14
N PHE A 246 10.21 -12.05 -2.05
CA PHE A 246 9.08 -12.28 -2.95
C PHE A 246 9.25 -13.53 -3.84
N CYS A 247 10.38 -13.64 -4.55
CA CYS A 247 10.63 -14.78 -5.45
C CYS A 247 10.73 -16.13 -4.70
N PRO A 248 11.49 -16.24 -3.59
CA PRO A 248 11.47 -17.44 -2.75
C PRO A 248 10.07 -17.82 -2.27
N ILE A 249 9.30 -16.85 -1.77
CA ILE A 249 7.94 -17.09 -1.24
C ILE A 249 7.05 -17.68 -2.32
N LEU A 250 7.05 -17.13 -3.53
CA LEU A 250 6.25 -17.67 -4.64
C LEU A 250 6.60 -19.13 -4.97
N ALA A 251 7.88 -19.46 -5.09
CA ALA A 251 8.30 -20.83 -5.41
C ALA A 251 7.97 -21.82 -4.30
N THR A 252 8.19 -21.43 -3.04
CA THR A 252 7.87 -22.28 -1.88
C THR A 252 6.36 -22.49 -1.72
N GLY A 253 5.55 -21.45 -1.97
CA GLY A 253 4.11 -21.56 -1.92
C GLY A 253 3.54 -22.45 -3.02
N LEU A 254 4.10 -22.44 -4.24
CA LEU A 254 3.73 -23.41 -5.28
C LEU A 254 3.97 -24.85 -4.84
N SER A 255 5.08 -25.10 -4.15
CA SER A 255 5.43 -26.42 -3.64
C SER A 255 4.46 -26.89 -2.54
N ALA A 256 4.10 -25.99 -1.62
CA ALA A 256 3.11 -26.27 -0.58
C ALA A 256 1.73 -26.56 -1.19
N LEU A 257 1.24 -25.66 -2.05
CA LEU A 257 -0.06 -25.81 -2.70
C LEU A 257 -0.17 -27.05 -3.58
N TYR A 258 0.92 -27.44 -4.25
CA TYR A 258 0.96 -28.69 -5.01
C TYR A 258 0.86 -29.92 -4.08
N SER A 259 1.52 -29.87 -2.92
CA SER A 259 1.46 -30.95 -1.94
C SER A 259 0.07 -31.08 -1.29
N ASP A 260 -0.67 -29.98 -1.22
CA ASP A 260 -2.03 -29.92 -0.71
C ASP A 260 -3.09 -30.37 -1.74
N LEU A 261 -2.69 -30.67 -2.98
CA LEU A 261 -3.63 -31.14 -4.00
C LEU A 261 -4.22 -32.51 -3.62
N PRO A 262 -5.52 -32.73 -3.89
CA PRO A 262 -6.16 -34.00 -3.59
C PRO A 262 -5.54 -35.13 -4.43
N HIS A 263 -5.21 -36.25 -3.80
CA HIS A 263 -4.66 -37.44 -4.46
C HIS A 263 -5.64 -38.13 -5.43
N ARG A 264 -6.94 -37.78 -5.36
CA ARG A 264 -7.98 -38.28 -6.25
C ARG A 264 -8.93 -37.16 -6.61
N LEU A 265 -9.22 -37.04 -7.89
CA LEU A 265 -10.21 -36.09 -8.39
C LEU A 265 -11.51 -36.87 -8.62
N SER A 266 -12.62 -36.35 -8.10
CA SER A 266 -13.95 -36.94 -8.27
C SER A 266 -14.47 -36.61 -9.68
N THR A 267 -13.94 -37.27 -10.71
CA THR A 267 -14.47 -37.12 -12.07
C THR A 267 -15.74 -37.96 -12.21
N ASN A 268 -16.85 -37.34 -12.65
CA ASN A 268 -18.12 -38.06 -12.91
C ASN A 268 -18.06 -38.97 -14.16
N ASN A 269 -16.91 -39.01 -14.84
CA ASN A 269 -16.65 -39.87 -15.99
C ASN A 269 -15.41 -40.71 -15.71
N ASP A 270 -15.57 -42.05 -15.73
CA ASP A 270 -14.47 -43.02 -15.60
C ASP A 270 -13.47 -42.97 -16.78
N GLU A 271 -13.75 -42.16 -17.82
CA GLU A 271 -12.95 -42.05 -19.05
C GLU A 271 -12.35 -40.64 -19.28
N CYS A 272 -12.57 -39.67 -18.40
CA CYS A 272 -12.12 -38.29 -18.63
C CYS A 272 -10.76 -38.02 -17.98
N PHE A 273 -9.68 -38.05 -18.78
CA PHE A 273 -8.32 -37.70 -18.34
C PHE A 273 -8.02 -36.18 -18.42
N ILE A 274 -8.98 -35.38 -18.88
CA ILE A 274 -8.85 -33.92 -19.00
C ILE A 274 -9.88 -33.29 -18.08
N LEU A 275 -9.39 -32.57 -17.09
CA LEU A 275 -10.23 -31.77 -16.23
C LEU A 275 -10.68 -30.51 -16.96
N THR A 276 -11.98 -30.24 -16.95
CA THR A 276 -12.55 -28.99 -17.47
C THR A 276 -12.38 -27.85 -16.47
N LYS A 277 -12.42 -26.60 -16.95
CA LYS A 277 -12.36 -25.40 -16.08
C LYS A 277 -13.45 -25.40 -14.99
N LYS A 278 -14.60 -26.02 -15.27
CA LYS A 278 -15.70 -26.18 -14.32
C LYS A 278 -15.29 -27.12 -13.17
N GLU A 279 -14.73 -28.28 -13.49
CA GLU A 279 -14.23 -29.24 -12.50
C GLU A 279 -13.04 -28.68 -11.70
N TRP A 280 -12.20 -27.83 -12.30
CA TRP A 280 -11.15 -27.09 -11.55
C TRP A 280 -11.74 -26.17 -10.50
N SER A 281 -12.84 -25.50 -10.84
CA SER A 281 -13.49 -24.52 -9.98
C SER A 281 -14.26 -25.18 -8.83
N GLU A 282 -14.59 -26.46 -8.96
CA GLU A 282 -15.23 -27.27 -7.92
C GLU A 282 -14.23 -27.81 -6.88
N SER A 283 -12.91 -27.75 -7.16
CA SER A 283 -11.84 -28.12 -6.22
C SER A 283 -11.10 -26.87 -5.71
N PRO A 284 -11.32 -26.44 -4.45
CA PRO A 284 -10.67 -25.25 -3.89
C PRO A 284 -9.15 -25.32 -3.93
N ALA A 285 -8.56 -26.45 -3.55
CA ALA A 285 -7.11 -26.66 -3.56
C ALA A 285 -6.50 -26.53 -4.97
N LEU A 286 -7.18 -27.10 -5.98
CA LEU A 286 -6.72 -26.99 -7.36
C LEU A 286 -6.86 -25.55 -7.88
N ALA A 287 -7.97 -24.87 -7.58
CA ALA A 287 -8.16 -23.48 -7.93
C ALA A 287 -7.06 -22.58 -7.32
N GLN A 288 -6.72 -22.79 -6.05
CA GLN A 288 -5.67 -22.05 -5.34
C GLN A 288 -4.28 -22.26 -5.96
N PHE A 289 -3.93 -23.53 -6.25
CA PHE A 289 -2.70 -23.87 -6.93
C PHE A 289 -2.62 -23.22 -8.32
N MET A 290 -3.68 -23.34 -9.12
CA MET A 290 -3.74 -22.75 -10.47
C MET A 290 -3.66 -21.23 -10.43
N ASN A 291 -4.31 -20.57 -9.48
CA ASN A 291 -4.22 -19.12 -9.29
C ASN A 291 -2.78 -18.68 -8.95
N SER A 292 -2.09 -19.40 -8.06
CA SER A 292 -0.70 -19.11 -7.69
C SER A 292 0.27 -19.37 -8.84
N LEU A 293 0.05 -20.43 -9.62
CA LEU A 293 0.86 -20.76 -10.79
C LEU A 293 0.68 -19.72 -11.89
N GLN A 294 -0.57 -19.32 -12.17
CA GLN A 294 -0.87 -18.28 -13.14
C GLN A 294 -0.24 -16.95 -12.73
N PHE A 295 -0.36 -16.56 -11.46
CA PHE A 295 0.27 -15.35 -10.95
C PHE A 295 1.80 -15.38 -11.13
N SER A 296 2.44 -16.50 -10.81
CA SER A 296 3.88 -16.66 -11.01
C SER A 296 4.28 -16.53 -12.48
N ASN A 297 3.49 -17.10 -13.39
CA ASN A 297 3.69 -16.94 -14.83
C ASN A 297 3.50 -15.48 -15.26
N ASP A 298 2.46 -14.79 -14.80
CA ASP A 298 2.18 -13.40 -15.15
C ASP A 298 3.33 -12.49 -14.71
N VAL A 299 3.84 -12.68 -13.49
CA VAL A 299 5.03 -11.99 -12.98
C VAL A 299 6.23 -12.17 -13.93
N ILE A 300 6.53 -13.40 -14.35
CA ILE A 300 7.66 -13.68 -15.27
C ILE A 300 7.47 -12.95 -16.61
N GLN A 301 6.24 -12.81 -17.09
CA GLN A 301 5.94 -12.20 -18.39
C GLN A 301 5.99 -10.67 -18.38
N ILE A 302 5.54 -10.03 -17.30
CA ILE A 302 5.35 -8.57 -17.27
C ILE A 302 6.41 -7.80 -16.49
N ALA A 303 7.13 -8.47 -15.58
CA ALA A 303 8.11 -7.83 -14.71
C ALA A 303 9.42 -7.52 -15.43
N HIS A 304 10.29 -6.76 -14.76
CA HIS A 304 11.68 -6.59 -15.22
C HIS A 304 12.37 -7.96 -15.41
N PRO A 305 13.16 -8.17 -16.48
CA PRO A 305 13.79 -9.47 -16.77
C PRO A 305 14.58 -10.07 -15.61
N THR A 306 15.23 -9.24 -14.78
CA THR A 306 15.95 -9.69 -13.57
C THR A 306 15.03 -10.37 -12.57
N ILE A 307 13.83 -9.83 -12.32
CA ILE A 307 12.84 -10.45 -11.43
C ILE A 307 12.37 -11.77 -12.04
N GLY A 308 12.02 -11.76 -13.32
CA GLY A 308 11.54 -12.96 -14.03
C GLY A 308 12.57 -14.09 -14.01
N HIS A 309 13.84 -13.79 -14.28
CA HIS A 309 14.93 -14.76 -14.22
C HIS A 309 15.13 -15.31 -12.80
N HIS A 310 15.11 -14.43 -11.79
CA HIS A 310 15.28 -14.83 -10.40
C HIS A 310 14.13 -15.71 -9.91
N LEU A 311 12.87 -15.35 -10.22
CA LEU A 311 11.70 -16.17 -9.92
C LEU A 311 11.76 -17.52 -10.64
N LEU A 312 12.14 -17.54 -11.92
CA LEU A 312 12.27 -18.78 -12.68
C LEU A 312 13.32 -19.72 -12.07
N GLN A 313 14.45 -19.18 -11.60
CA GLN A 313 15.46 -19.98 -10.90
C GLN A 313 14.89 -20.61 -9.62
N TYR A 314 14.17 -19.85 -8.79
CA TYR A 314 13.53 -20.38 -7.59
C TYR A 314 12.45 -21.42 -7.91
N ILE A 315 11.62 -21.20 -8.93
CA ILE A 315 10.61 -22.17 -9.37
C ILE A 315 11.28 -23.45 -9.88
N TYR A 316 12.35 -23.33 -10.68
CA TYR A 316 13.06 -24.48 -11.21
C TYR A 316 13.69 -25.32 -10.10
N HIS A 317 14.47 -24.69 -9.22
CA HIS A 317 15.21 -25.38 -8.17
C HIS A 317 14.37 -25.74 -6.94
N GLY A 318 13.29 -25.01 -6.69
CA GLY A 318 12.45 -25.16 -5.51
C GLY A 318 11.17 -25.97 -5.75
N PHE A 319 10.64 -25.97 -6.97
CA PHE A 319 9.36 -26.63 -7.28
C PHE A 319 9.48 -27.66 -8.42
N LEU A 320 9.93 -27.26 -9.62
CA LEU A 320 9.88 -28.13 -10.79
C LEU A 320 10.78 -29.36 -10.64
N VAL A 321 12.05 -29.19 -10.27
CA VAL A 321 12.98 -30.30 -10.11
C VAL A 321 12.69 -31.14 -8.86
N PRO A 322 12.55 -30.57 -7.65
CA PRO A 322 12.45 -31.37 -6.43
C PRO A 322 11.03 -31.87 -6.11
N VAL A 323 9.97 -31.21 -6.57
CA VAL A 323 8.59 -31.57 -6.24
C VAL A 323 7.89 -32.20 -7.43
N LEU A 324 7.74 -31.46 -8.52
CA LEU A 324 6.99 -31.92 -9.69
C LEU A 324 7.71 -33.07 -10.42
N GLY A 325 9.04 -32.98 -10.56
CA GLY A 325 9.88 -33.98 -11.21
C GLY A 325 9.64 -35.39 -10.67
N PRO A 326 9.86 -35.66 -9.37
CA PRO A 326 9.59 -36.96 -8.77
C PRO A 326 8.14 -37.41 -8.95
N SER A 327 7.16 -36.52 -8.78
CA SER A 327 5.73 -36.85 -8.91
C SER A 327 5.35 -37.33 -10.32
N ILE A 328 5.98 -36.81 -11.38
CA ILE A 328 5.75 -37.28 -12.75
C ILE A 328 6.44 -38.62 -13.01
N HIS A 329 7.59 -38.88 -12.39
CA HIS A 329 8.32 -40.14 -12.53
C HIS A 329 7.78 -41.27 -11.65
N GLN A 330 6.85 -40.97 -10.72
CA GLN A 330 6.09 -41.98 -10.01
C GLN A 330 5.21 -42.71 -11.02
N VAL A 331 5.67 -43.88 -11.46
CA VAL A 331 4.88 -44.83 -12.25
C VAL A 331 3.70 -45.26 -11.37
N CYS A 332 2.47 -44.93 -11.78
CA CYS A 332 1.25 -45.37 -11.12
C CYS A 332 1.13 -46.89 -11.06
#